data_AF-A0A3D4QYF4-F1
#
_entry.id   AF-A0A3D4QYF4-F1
#
_cell.length_a   1.000
_cell.length_b   1.000
_cell.length_c   1.000
_cell.angle_alpha   90.00
_cell.angle_beta   90.00
_cell.angle_gamma   90.00
#
_symmetry.space_group_name_H-M   'P 1'
#
loop_
_entity.id
_entity.type
_entity.pdbx_description
1 polymer ?
#
loop_
_entity_poly.entity_id
_entity_poly.type
_entity_poly.pdbx_seq_one_letter_code
_entity_poly.pdbx_strand_id
1 'polypeptide(L)'
;LIIHTSFSPANANVLLKNASDSYTSGQVFDTDTLSYTLDTQTDSVTQLRFRANPAEVGAKVTLHYGEESKDITWTSGSSKWANCLTGGKNVLTIVVTPPESSSKLPATYTFNVDCMPSLTTISAGTGAAELYLDKTFSSATTEYTLNVPDNLNELIISASP
;
A
#
# COMPACT_ATOMS: atom_id res chain seq x y z
N LEU A 1 -5.14 15.36 -7.28
CA LEU A 1 -5.35 13.92 -6.95
C LEU A 1 -5.06 13.72 -5.46
N ILE A 2 -5.85 12.91 -4.75
CA ILE A 2 -5.58 12.54 -3.34
C ILE A 2 -5.57 11.01 -3.18
N ILE A 3 -4.58 10.48 -2.45
CA ILE A 3 -4.41 9.05 -2.14
C ILE A 3 -4.32 8.85 -0.61
N HIS A 4 -5.15 7.97 -0.03
CA HIS A 4 -5.21 7.69 1.42
C HIS A 4 -5.01 6.21 1.75
N THR A 5 -4.64 5.89 3.00
CA THR A 5 -4.24 4.54 3.46
C THR A 5 -5.17 3.84 4.49
N SER A 6 -6.10 4.54 5.17
CA SER A 6 -6.86 3.95 6.31
C SER A 6 -8.37 3.78 6.03
N PHE A 7 -9.23 3.46 7.04
CA PHE A 7 -10.72 3.59 7.08
C PHE A 7 -11.15 4.75 8.02
N SER A 8 -12.31 5.41 7.80
CA SER A 8 -13.01 6.37 8.73
C SER A 8 -12.60 7.88 8.70
N PRO A 9 -13.31 8.83 9.38
CA PRO A 9 -13.81 10.08 8.76
C PRO A 9 -12.91 11.31 8.97
N ALA A 10 -11.89 11.21 9.84
CA ALA A 10 -10.95 12.30 10.14
C ALA A 10 -9.70 12.30 9.23
N ASN A 11 -9.33 11.14 8.71
CA ASN A 11 -8.40 10.90 7.59
C ASN A 11 -7.23 11.89 7.39
N ALA A 12 -6.45 12.18 8.44
CA ALA A 12 -5.35 13.14 8.36
C ALA A 12 -4.12 12.63 7.57
N ASN A 13 -3.95 11.30 7.47
CA ASN A 13 -2.82 10.69 6.78
C ASN A 13 -3.16 10.37 5.32
N VAL A 14 -2.43 11.03 4.42
CA VAL A 14 -2.46 10.85 2.98
C VAL A 14 -1.05 10.55 2.48
N LEU A 15 -0.96 9.82 1.38
CA LEU A 15 0.31 9.59 0.65
C LEU A 15 0.56 10.67 -0.39
N LEU A 16 -0.53 11.20 -0.94
CA LEU A 16 -0.51 12.23 -1.98
C LEU A 16 -1.71 13.15 -1.78
N LYS A 17 -1.49 14.46 -1.92
CA LYS A 17 -2.50 15.51 -1.73
C LYS A 17 -2.35 16.63 -2.76
N ASN A 18 -3.37 17.47 -2.91
CA ASN A 18 -3.22 18.72 -3.64
C ASN A 18 -2.52 19.77 -2.75
N ALA A 19 -1.87 20.75 -3.36
CA ALA A 19 -1.15 21.80 -2.65
C ALA A 19 -2.03 22.61 -1.69
N SER A 20 -3.33 22.75 -2.01
CA SER A 20 -4.30 23.49 -1.20
C SER A 20 -4.93 22.67 -0.06
N ASP A 21 -4.68 21.35 0.00
CA ASP A 21 -5.27 20.50 1.03
C ASP A 21 -4.56 20.72 2.37
N SER A 22 -5.32 20.69 3.48
CA SER A 22 -4.80 20.94 4.84
C SER A 22 -4.14 19.72 5.50
N TYR A 23 -3.90 18.64 4.77
CA TYR A 23 -3.26 17.44 5.31
C TYR A 23 -1.81 17.72 5.69
N THR A 24 -1.38 17.18 6.84
CA THR A 24 -0.01 17.37 7.35
C THR A 24 0.99 16.38 6.78
N SER A 25 0.53 15.23 6.26
CA SER A 25 1.38 14.21 5.62
C SER A 25 1.24 14.23 4.09
N GLY A 26 2.03 13.39 3.42
CA GLY A 26 1.91 13.11 1.99
C GLY A 26 2.55 14.15 1.07
N GLN A 27 2.97 13.67 -0.09
CA GLN A 27 3.57 14.46 -1.15
C GLN A 27 2.52 15.35 -1.82
N VAL A 28 2.94 16.50 -2.34
CA VAL A 28 2.06 17.36 -3.14
C VAL A 28 2.03 16.83 -4.57
N PHE A 29 0.82 16.60 -5.09
CA PHE A 29 0.58 16.22 -6.47
C PHE A 29 0.87 17.40 -7.40
N ASP A 30 1.67 17.12 -8.41
CA ASP A 30 2.00 17.98 -9.54
C ASP A 30 1.59 17.27 -10.84
N THR A 31 0.89 17.99 -11.71
CA THR A 31 0.43 17.45 -13.00
C THR A 31 1.58 17.15 -13.96
N ASP A 32 2.72 17.80 -13.79
CA ASP A 32 3.89 17.62 -14.66
C ASP A 32 4.82 16.49 -14.15
N THR A 33 4.61 16.03 -12.91
CA THR A 33 5.34 14.88 -12.35
C THR A 33 4.60 13.59 -12.67
N LEU A 34 5.17 12.76 -13.54
CA LEU A 34 4.56 11.51 -14.01
C LEU A 34 4.93 10.28 -13.17
N SER A 35 5.86 10.40 -12.23
CA SER A 35 6.28 9.29 -11.37
C SER A 35 6.46 9.73 -9.93
N TYR A 36 5.90 8.94 -9.02
CA TYR A 36 5.99 9.15 -7.58
C TYR A 36 6.49 7.88 -6.89
N THR A 37 7.28 8.08 -5.84
CA THR A 37 7.54 7.04 -4.83
C THR A 37 6.83 7.49 -3.57
N LEU A 38 5.76 6.79 -3.20
CA LEU A 38 4.96 7.12 -2.02
C LEU A 38 5.59 6.55 -0.76
N ASP A 39 5.21 7.09 0.40
CA ASP A 39 5.68 6.59 1.69
C ASP A 39 5.38 5.09 1.86
N THR A 40 6.34 4.35 2.41
CA THR A 40 6.24 2.92 2.68
C THR A 40 5.04 2.60 3.57
N GLN A 41 4.32 1.53 3.21
CA GLN A 41 3.22 0.97 4.00
C GLN A 41 3.64 -0.32 4.69
N THR A 42 2.83 -0.77 5.63
CA THR A 42 2.89 -2.14 6.15
C THR A 42 1.90 -3.02 5.38
N ASP A 43 2.15 -4.32 5.34
CA ASP A 43 1.24 -5.32 4.74
C ASP A 43 -0.15 -5.40 5.40
N SER A 44 -0.37 -4.75 6.54
CA SER A 44 -1.70 -4.49 7.11
C SER A 44 -2.55 -3.53 6.25
N VAL A 45 -1.94 -2.78 5.33
CA VAL A 45 -2.64 -1.88 4.39
C VAL A 45 -2.73 -2.56 3.03
N THR A 46 -3.90 -3.13 2.74
CA THR A 46 -4.18 -3.80 1.46
C THR A 46 -4.96 -2.92 0.48
N GLN A 47 -5.53 -1.83 0.97
CA GLN A 47 -6.40 -0.94 0.20
C GLN A 47 -5.95 0.51 0.26
N LEU A 48 -6.13 1.21 -0.85
CA LEU A 48 -6.00 2.67 -0.94
C LEU A 48 -7.32 3.32 -1.33
N ARG A 49 -7.46 4.60 -0.96
CA ARG A 49 -8.59 5.46 -1.37
C ARG A 49 -8.16 6.59 -2.28
N PHE A 50 -8.88 6.75 -3.36
CA PHE A 50 -8.63 7.74 -4.39
C PHE A 50 -9.73 8.80 -4.43
N ARG A 51 -9.32 10.06 -4.53
CA ARG A 51 -10.16 11.16 -5.02
C ARG A 51 -9.45 11.76 -6.23
N ALA A 52 -9.80 11.26 -7.41
CA ALA A 52 -9.25 11.72 -8.67
C ALA A 52 -10.30 12.55 -9.41
N ASN A 53 -10.19 13.88 -9.29
CA ASN A 53 -11.00 14.81 -10.06
C ASN A 53 -10.21 15.26 -11.28
N PRO A 54 -10.53 14.79 -12.49
CA PRO A 54 -9.84 15.26 -13.69
C PRO A 54 -10.19 16.73 -13.97
N ALA A 55 -9.24 17.48 -14.53
CA ALA A 55 -9.44 18.89 -14.83
C ALA A 55 -10.48 19.15 -15.94
N GLU A 56 -10.69 18.15 -16.81
CA GLU A 56 -11.63 18.24 -17.93
C GLU A 56 -12.91 17.46 -17.63
N VAL A 57 -14.04 18.14 -17.76
CA VAL A 57 -15.36 17.53 -17.54
C VAL A 57 -15.58 16.42 -18.57
N GLY A 58 -16.00 15.25 -18.10
CA GLY A 58 -16.21 14.07 -18.95
C GLY A 58 -14.95 13.22 -19.18
N ALA A 59 -13.78 13.65 -18.70
CA ALA A 59 -12.61 12.79 -18.67
C ALA A 59 -12.79 11.66 -17.64
N LYS A 60 -12.19 10.51 -17.92
CA LYS A 60 -12.20 9.33 -17.07
C LYS A 60 -10.84 9.12 -16.44
N VAL A 61 -10.80 8.77 -15.16
CA VAL A 61 -9.58 8.39 -14.44
C VAL A 61 -9.64 6.92 -14.05
N THR A 62 -8.73 6.12 -14.61
CA THR A 62 -8.66 4.68 -14.40
C THR A 62 -7.39 4.32 -13.67
N LEU A 63 -7.51 3.64 -12.53
CA LEU A 63 -6.40 3.03 -11.81
C LEU A 63 -6.13 1.65 -12.42
N HIS A 64 -4.87 1.29 -12.57
CA HIS A 64 -4.41 -0.05 -12.90
C HIS A 64 -3.43 -0.53 -11.83
N TYR A 65 -3.56 -1.79 -11.44
CA TYR A 65 -2.75 -2.43 -10.39
C TYR A 65 -2.70 -3.93 -10.64
N GLY A 66 -1.50 -4.48 -10.83
CA GLY A 66 -1.34 -5.83 -11.38
C GLY A 66 -2.08 -5.95 -12.72
N GLU A 67 -2.87 -7.03 -12.86
CA GLU A 67 -3.72 -7.27 -14.03
C GLU A 67 -5.12 -6.63 -13.91
N GLU A 68 -5.40 -5.94 -12.80
CA GLU A 68 -6.70 -5.32 -12.54
C GLU A 68 -6.75 -3.85 -12.95
N SER A 69 -7.95 -3.36 -13.21
CA SER A 69 -8.21 -1.93 -13.36
C SER A 69 -9.54 -1.51 -12.74
N LYS A 70 -9.62 -0.24 -12.34
CA LYS A 70 -10.80 0.33 -11.69
C LYS A 70 -11.00 1.79 -12.05
N ASP A 71 -12.23 2.15 -12.38
CA ASP A 71 -12.62 3.55 -12.50
C ASP A 71 -12.61 4.22 -11.12
N ILE A 72 -11.76 5.24 -10.98
CA ILE A 72 -11.60 6.04 -9.76
C ILE A 72 -11.98 7.51 -9.98
N THR A 73 -12.64 7.83 -11.09
CA THR A 73 -13.16 9.17 -11.39
C THR A 73 -14.05 9.62 -10.24
N TRP A 74 -13.66 10.71 -9.59
CA TRP A 74 -14.35 11.25 -8.43
C TRP A 74 -15.02 12.57 -8.80
N THR A 75 -16.34 12.61 -8.66
CA THR A 75 -17.16 13.79 -8.96
C THR A 75 -17.61 14.49 -7.68
N SER A 76 -18.07 13.73 -6.68
CA SER A 76 -18.45 14.23 -5.36
C SER A 76 -18.57 13.08 -4.35
N GLY A 77 -18.71 13.43 -3.07
CA GLY A 77 -19.01 12.46 -2.01
C GLY A 77 -17.84 11.53 -1.68
N SER A 78 -18.14 10.24 -1.47
CA SER A 78 -17.19 9.26 -0.95
C SER A 78 -16.04 8.95 -1.91
N SER A 79 -14.85 8.73 -1.35
CA SER A 79 -13.67 8.29 -2.09
C SER A 79 -13.86 6.90 -2.72
N LYS A 80 -13.10 6.62 -3.78
CA LYS A 80 -13.10 5.31 -4.46
C LYS A 80 -12.02 4.41 -3.85
N TRP A 81 -12.38 3.18 -3.49
CA TRP A 81 -11.48 2.21 -2.87
C TRP A 81 -10.88 1.24 -3.89
N ALA A 82 -9.64 0.79 -3.71
CA ALA A 82 -9.06 -0.31 -4.48
C ALA A 82 -8.14 -1.19 -3.60
N ASN A 83 -8.29 -2.52 -3.73
CA ASN A 83 -7.40 -3.53 -3.13
C ASN A 83 -6.14 -3.66 -3.97
N CYS A 84 -5.30 -2.63 -3.92
CA CYS A 84 -4.21 -2.44 -4.87
C CYS A 84 -2.83 -2.66 -4.26
N LEU A 85 -2.75 -3.07 -2.99
CA LEU A 85 -1.50 -3.31 -2.30
C LEU A 85 -1.39 -4.76 -1.84
N THR A 86 -0.22 -5.35 -2.09
CA THR A 86 0.23 -6.63 -1.54
C THR A 86 1.58 -6.44 -0.87
N GLY A 87 2.01 -7.41 -0.03
CA GLY A 87 3.33 -7.39 0.57
C GLY A 87 4.44 -7.33 -0.50
N GLY A 88 5.44 -6.47 -0.28
CA GLY A 88 6.52 -6.22 -1.21
C GLY A 88 6.32 -4.95 -2.03
N LYS A 89 6.92 -4.91 -3.23
CA LYS A 89 6.92 -3.72 -4.09
C LYS A 89 5.67 -3.69 -4.97
N ASN A 90 4.95 -2.59 -4.93
CA ASN A 90 3.74 -2.37 -5.73
C ASN A 90 3.97 -1.25 -6.73
N VAL A 91 3.46 -1.43 -7.94
CA VAL A 91 3.41 -0.40 -8.97
C VAL A 91 1.96 -0.20 -9.37
N LEU A 92 1.49 1.03 -9.24
CA LEU A 92 0.16 1.46 -9.62
C LEU A 92 0.28 2.47 -10.75
N THR A 93 -0.61 2.41 -11.74
CA THR A 93 -0.67 3.46 -12.77
C THR A 93 -2.07 4.06 -12.83
N ILE A 94 -2.15 5.38 -12.84
CA ILE A 94 -3.39 6.11 -13.09
C ILE A 94 -3.34 6.65 -14.51
N VAL A 95 -4.30 6.26 -15.33
CA VAL A 95 -4.50 6.77 -16.68
C VAL A 95 -5.68 7.74 -16.66
N VAL A 96 -5.42 8.97 -17.09
CA VAL A 96 -6.45 10.00 -17.31
C VAL A 96 -6.74 10.03 -18.80
N THR A 97 -7.95 9.63 -19.18
CA THR A 97 -8.42 9.61 -20.57
C THR A 97 -9.39 10.78 -20.78
N PRO A 98 -9.02 11.78 -21.61
CA PRO A 98 -9.91 12.88 -21.97
C PRO A 98 -11.18 12.38 -22.70
N PRO A 99 -12.28 13.17 -22.71
CA PRO A 99 -13.44 12.85 -23.53
C PRO A 99 -13.10 12.89 -25.03
N GLU A 100 -13.85 12.20 -25.88
CA GLU A 100 -13.57 12.09 -27.32
C GLU A 100 -13.52 13.45 -28.04
N SER A 101 -14.25 14.45 -27.56
CA SER A 101 -14.24 15.81 -28.11
C SER A 101 -13.03 16.64 -27.68
N SER A 102 -12.13 16.09 -26.84
CA SER A 102 -10.95 16.77 -26.35
C SER A 102 -9.84 16.82 -27.38
N SER A 103 -9.04 17.87 -27.35
CA SER A 103 -7.75 17.95 -28.06
C SER A 103 -6.57 17.45 -27.24
N LYS A 104 -6.79 17.10 -25.97
CA LYS A 104 -5.73 16.61 -25.07
C LYS A 104 -5.49 15.12 -25.29
N LEU A 105 -4.25 14.71 -25.06
CA LEU A 105 -3.86 13.30 -25.05
C LEU A 105 -4.04 12.69 -23.66
N PRO A 106 -4.21 11.35 -23.57
CA PRO A 106 -4.18 10.66 -22.29
C PRO A 106 -2.87 10.91 -21.54
N ALA A 107 -2.97 11.02 -20.22
CA ALA A 107 -1.83 11.15 -19.32
C ALA A 107 -1.75 9.93 -18.40
N THR A 108 -0.55 9.43 -18.15
CA THR A 108 -0.30 8.29 -17.26
C THR A 108 0.64 8.71 -16.14
N TYR A 109 0.22 8.45 -14.91
CA TYR A 109 0.98 8.70 -13.69
C TYR A 109 1.32 7.36 -13.04
N THR A 110 2.58 7.13 -12.70
CA THR A 110 3.06 5.90 -12.06
C THR A 110 3.38 6.15 -10.59
N PHE A 111 2.91 5.26 -9.71
CA PHE A 111 3.11 5.32 -8.28
C PHE A 111 3.77 4.04 -7.80
N ASN A 112 4.94 4.16 -7.18
CA ASN A 112 5.63 3.07 -6.53
C ASN A 112 5.30 3.10 -5.04
N VAL A 113 4.88 1.96 -4.49
CA VAL A 113 4.55 1.81 -3.06
C VAL A 113 5.17 0.53 -2.55
N ASP A 114 6.15 0.67 -1.65
CA ASP A 114 6.69 -0.48 -0.94
C ASP A 114 5.79 -0.79 0.26
N CYS A 115 5.34 -2.04 0.37
CA CYS A 115 4.63 -2.56 1.51
C CYS A 115 5.56 -3.52 2.25
N MET A 116 6.09 -3.08 3.39
CA MET A 116 6.92 -3.92 4.23
C MET A 116 6.08 -5.09 4.76
N PRO A 117 6.50 -6.34 4.51
CA PRO A 117 5.89 -7.48 5.16
C PRO A 117 6.15 -7.36 6.67
N SER A 118 5.11 -7.59 7.46
CA SER A 118 5.23 -7.81 8.88
C SER A 118 5.35 -9.30 9.14
N LEU A 119 5.95 -9.64 10.27
CA LEU A 119 5.86 -10.99 10.81
C LEU A 119 4.74 -10.97 11.84
N THR A 120 3.87 -11.98 11.83
CA THR A 120 2.93 -12.21 12.94
C THR A 120 3.34 -13.40 13.78
N THR A 121 4.20 -14.27 13.24
CA THR A 121 4.69 -15.44 13.96
C THR A 121 6.13 -15.76 13.61
N ILE A 122 6.82 -16.29 14.62
CA ILE A 122 8.07 -17.01 14.48
C ILE A 122 7.91 -18.29 15.31
N SER A 123 8.34 -19.41 14.77
CA SER A 123 8.34 -20.69 15.48
C SER A 123 9.68 -21.39 15.29
N ALA A 124 10.01 -22.23 16.26
CA ALA A 124 11.20 -23.04 16.23
C ALA A 124 10.82 -24.49 16.52
N GLY A 125 11.55 -25.42 15.94
CA GLY A 125 11.30 -26.82 16.19
C GLY A 125 12.19 -27.73 15.39
N THR A 126 11.77 -28.98 15.31
CA THR A 126 12.30 -30.01 14.44
C THR A 126 11.14 -30.53 13.60
N GLY A 127 11.41 -31.35 12.58
CA GLY A 127 10.34 -32.04 11.85
C GLY A 127 9.42 -32.91 12.73
N ALA A 128 9.78 -33.16 14.01
CA ALA A 128 9.06 -34.03 14.93
C ALA A 128 8.59 -33.36 16.25
N ALA A 129 9.07 -32.17 16.60
CA ALA A 129 8.77 -31.52 17.89
C ALA A 129 8.92 -30.00 17.82
N GLU A 130 7.99 -29.27 18.46
CA GLU A 130 8.08 -27.83 18.63
C GLU A 130 9.04 -27.45 19.77
N LEU A 131 9.73 -26.33 19.60
CA LEU A 131 10.52 -25.67 20.63
C LEU A 131 9.95 -24.28 20.89
N TYR A 132 9.99 -23.86 22.16
CA TYR A 132 9.36 -22.61 22.60
C TYR A 132 10.39 -21.51 22.81
N LEU A 133 10.09 -20.34 22.25
CA LEU A 133 10.79 -19.11 22.56
C LEU A 133 10.52 -18.67 24.00
N ASP A 134 11.42 -17.88 24.56
CA ASP A 134 11.33 -17.30 25.90
C ASP A 134 10.11 -16.38 26.11
N LYS A 135 9.52 -15.88 25.03
CA LYS A 135 8.33 -15.02 25.05
C LYS A 135 7.50 -15.16 23.77
N THR A 136 6.22 -14.78 23.85
CA THR A 136 5.33 -14.71 22.68
C THR A 136 5.87 -13.73 21.64
N PHE A 137 5.65 -14.02 20.35
CA PHE A 137 6.01 -13.10 19.28
C PHE A 137 5.35 -11.72 19.45
N SER A 138 6.10 -10.67 19.14
CA SER A 138 5.71 -9.27 19.15
C SER A 138 6.55 -8.53 18.13
N SER A 139 5.92 -7.79 17.23
CA SER A 139 6.61 -7.03 16.17
C SER A 139 7.52 -5.91 16.71
N ALA A 140 7.36 -5.52 17.98
CA ALA A 140 8.22 -4.55 18.65
C ALA A 140 9.47 -5.18 19.30
N THR A 141 9.58 -6.51 19.31
CA THR A 141 10.68 -7.23 19.95
C THR A 141 11.68 -7.69 18.91
N THR A 142 12.96 -7.38 19.13
CA THR A 142 14.05 -7.72 18.22
C THR A 142 14.87 -8.92 18.66
N GLU A 143 14.67 -9.40 19.90
CA GLU A 143 15.47 -10.45 20.51
C GLU A 143 14.60 -11.52 21.18
N TYR A 144 14.90 -12.78 20.84
CA TYR A 144 14.27 -13.98 21.38
C TYR A 144 15.34 -15.00 21.75
N THR A 145 15.11 -15.72 22.84
CA THR A 145 15.98 -16.81 23.28
C THR A 145 15.26 -18.14 23.11
N LEU A 146 16.01 -19.16 22.67
CA LEU A 146 15.53 -20.53 22.49
C LEU A 146 16.52 -21.48 23.17
N ASN A 147 16.01 -22.36 24.03
CA ASN A 147 16.83 -23.45 24.56
C ASN A 147 16.80 -24.63 23.59
N VAL A 148 17.96 -24.99 23.06
CA VAL A 148 18.11 -26.11 22.11
C VAL A 148 18.72 -27.30 22.85
N PRO A 149 18.01 -28.44 22.98
CA PRO A 149 18.58 -29.66 23.53
C PRO A 149 19.79 -30.15 22.73
N ASP A 150 20.78 -30.69 23.42
CA ASP A 150 22.05 -31.15 22.86
C ASP A 150 21.92 -32.39 21.95
N ASN A 151 20.82 -33.13 22.08
CA ASN A 151 20.52 -34.31 21.28
C ASN A 151 19.85 -34.01 19.92
N LEU A 152 19.67 -32.74 19.56
CA LEU A 152 19.08 -32.34 18.28
C LEU A 152 20.16 -32.14 17.21
N ASN A 153 19.95 -32.73 16.03
CA ASN A 153 20.83 -32.57 14.87
C ASN A 153 20.33 -31.52 13.86
N GLU A 154 19.09 -31.07 14.00
CA GLU A 154 18.45 -30.10 13.13
C GLU A 154 17.58 -29.15 13.96
N LEU A 155 17.61 -27.87 13.61
CA LEU A 155 16.72 -26.85 14.13
C LEU A 155 16.11 -26.11 12.93
N ILE A 156 14.78 -26.13 12.86
CA ILE A 156 14.01 -25.41 11.85
C ILE A 156 13.47 -24.15 12.51
N ILE A 157 13.79 -22.99 11.92
CA ILE A 157 13.21 -21.71 12.29
C ILE A 157 12.31 -21.27 11.14
N SER A 158 11.03 -21.06 11.47
CA SER A 158 10.02 -20.64 10.52
C SER A 158 9.48 -19.29 10.94
N ALA A 159 9.22 -18.42 9.96
CA ALA A 159 8.61 -17.12 10.18
C ALA A 159 7.49 -16.94 9.15
N SER A 160 6.36 -16.42 9.60
CA SER A 160 5.20 -16.18 8.72
C SER A 160 4.65 -14.78 8.96
N PRO A 161 4.19 -14.10 7.89
CA PRO A 161 3.28 -12.97 8.00
C PRO A 161 1.98 -13.36 8.69
#